data_AF-A0A1Z9MUP5-F1
#
_entry.id   AF-A0A1Z9MUP5-F1
#
_cell.length_a   1.000
_cell.length_b   1.000
_cell.length_c   1.000
_cell.angle_alpha   90.00
_cell.angle_beta   90.00
_cell.angle_gamma   90.00
#
_symmetry.space_group_name_H-M   'P 1'
#
loop_
_entity.id
_entity.type
_entity.pdbx_description
1 polymer ?
#
loop_
_entity_poly.entity_id
_entity_poly.type
_entity_poly.pdbx_seq_one_letter_code
_entity_poly.pdbx_strand_id
1 'polypeptide(L)'
;MMHIFKINSIVFLSFFIIQCSSKNKPVMKEFDENYFVSGKLDPCDCNTKSVDLMNRTIKTRKSFSNVQELKSNQKAKKHITKIAKVYVKLAEKCFEKNATKLFIPSDCNNVKYLEEKQEELFSLGIRLNQGAKVWK
;
A
#
# COMPACT_ATOMS: atom_id res chain seq x y z
N MET A 1 57.58 -49.40 -8.16
CA MET A 1 56.19 -49.86 -8.15
C MET A 1 55.30 -48.65 -8.45
N MET A 2 54.68 -48.65 -9.63
CA MET A 2 53.47 -47.89 -10.03
C MET A 2 52.50 -47.63 -8.85
N HIS A 3 51.72 -46.56 -8.71
CA HIS A 3 51.04 -45.69 -9.68
C HIS A 3 50.79 -44.29 -9.09
N ILE A 4 50.90 -43.28 -9.95
CA ILE A 4 50.25 -41.98 -9.83
C ILE A 4 48.73 -42.18 -9.94
N PHE A 5 47.96 -41.71 -8.95
CA PHE A 5 46.55 -41.38 -9.15
C PHE A 5 46.34 -39.90 -8.87
N LYS A 6 46.18 -39.15 -9.97
CA LYS A 6 45.74 -37.76 -10.00
C LYS A 6 44.33 -37.70 -9.38
N ILE A 7 44.17 -36.95 -8.29
CA ILE A 7 42.84 -36.67 -7.73
C ILE A 7 42.15 -35.70 -8.69
N ASN A 8 41.18 -36.25 -9.41
CA ASN A 8 40.32 -35.55 -10.36
C ASN A 8 39.49 -34.49 -9.64
N SER A 9 39.51 -33.27 -10.19
CA SER A 9 38.55 -32.20 -9.91
C SER A 9 37.11 -32.70 -10.05
N ILE A 10 36.32 -32.54 -8.99
CA ILE A 10 34.87 -32.36 -9.13
C ILE A 10 34.51 -31.10 -8.33
N VAL A 11 34.54 -29.98 -9.04
CA VAL A 11 33.96 -28.70 -8.60
C VAL A 11 32.45 -28.92 -8.54
N PHE A 12 31.91 -29.14 -7.34
CA PHE A 12 30.47 -29.03 -7.12
C PHE A 12 30.10 -27.55 -7.23
N LEU A 13 29.87 -27.10 -8.47
CA LEU A 13 29.23 -25.83 -8.76
C LEU A 13 27.78 -25.97 -8.31
N SER A 14 27.51 -25.65 -7.04
CA SER A 14 26.15 -25.52 -6.53
C SER A 14 25.51 -24.33 -7.26
N PHE A 15 24.88 -24.62 -8.39
CA PHE A 15 23.91 -23.76 -9.03
C PHE A 15 22.77 -23.56 -8.02
N PHE A 16 22.91 -22.55 -7.16
CA PHE A 16 21.76 -21.88 -6.58
C PHE A 16 21.00 -21.27 -7.74
N ILE A 17 20.07 -22.05 -8.31
CA ILE A 17 19.03 -21.53 -9.17
C ILE A 17 18.25 -20.58 -8.28
N ILE A 18 18.58 -19.29 -8.37
CA ILE A 18 17.75 -18.20 -7.88
C ILE A 18 16.47 -18.32 -8.69
N GLN A 19 15.53 -19.11 -8.18
CA GLN A 19 14.20 -19.22 -8.71
C GLN A 19 13.53 -17.88 -8.39
N CYS A 20 13.72 -16.92 -9.29
CA CYS A 20 12.90 -15.72 -9.37
C CYS A 20 11.45 -16.18 -9.54
N SER A 21 10.75 -16.31 -8.42
CA SER A 21 9.31 -16.46 -8.39
C SER A 21 8.73 -15.26 -9.13
N SER A 22 8.25 -15.50 -10.35
CA SER A 22 7.52 -14.51 -11.15
C SER A 22 6.18 -14.24 -10.46
N LYS A 23 6.21 -13.51 -9.35
CA LYS A 23 5.00 -12.99 -8.72
C LYS A 23 4.29 -12.14 -9.77
N ASN A 24 3.11 -12.59 -10.21
CA ASN A 24 2.25 -11.86 -11.12
C ASN A 24 2.16 -10.40 -10.65
N LYS A 25 2.58 -9.46 -11.50
CA LYS A 25 2.59 -8.04 -11.17
C LYS A 25 1.16 -7.64 -10.73
N PRO A 26 0.99 -6.97 -9.58
CA PRO A 26 -0.34 -6.58 -9.13
C PRO A 26 -1.00 -5.68 -10.18
N VAL A 27 -2.18 -6.10 -10.64
CA VAL A 27 -3.03 -5.29 -11.52
C VAL A 27 -3.61 -4.15 -10.68
N MET A 28 -2.99 -2.98 -10.82
CA MET A 28 -3.50 -1.74 -10.21
C MET A 28 -4.76 -1.32 -10.94
N LYS A 29 -5.89 -1.24 -10.21
CA LYS A 29 -7.15 -0.70 -10.74
C LYS A 29 -6.95 0.74 -11.20
N GLU A 30 -7.75 1.16 -12.17
CA GLU A 30 -7.85 2.55 -12.57
C GLU A 30 -8.16 3.44 -11.35
N PHE A 31 -7.48 4.58 -11.30
CA PHE A 31 -7.50 5.51 -10.18
C PHE A 31 -7.88 6.89 -10.69
N ASP A 32 -9.17 7.18 -10.58
CA ASP A 32 -9.75 8.50 -10.83
C ASP A 32 -9.70 9.32 -9.54
N GLU A 33 -8.91 10.39 -9.56
CA GLU A 33 -8.81 11.31 -8.42
C GLU A 33 -10.11 12.08 -8.18
N ASN A 34 -10.84 12.41 -9.25
CA ASN A 34 -12.03 13.25 -9.19
C ASN A 34 -13.16 12.56 -8.45
N TYR A 35 -13.34 11.25 -8.65
CA TYR A 35 -14.28 10.45 -7.87
C TYR A 35 -14.11 10.66 -6.35
N PHE A 36 -12.87 10.66 -5.85
CA PHE A 36 -12.63 10.80 -4.42
C PHE A 36 -12.87 12.22 -3.92
N VAL A 37 -12.47 13.25 -4.67
CA VAL A 37 -12.47 14.65 -4.18
C VAL A 37 -13.69 15.47 -4.60
N SER A 38 -14.71 14.83 -5.17
CA SER A 38 -15.97 15.44 -5.62
C SER A 38 -17.18 14.69 -5.05
N GLY A 39 -18.40 15.15 -5.37
CA GLY A 39 -19.65 14.53 -4.92
C GLY A 39 -20.21 15.14 -3.65
N LYS A 40 -20.97 14.33 -2.89
CA LYS A 40 -21.69 14.81 -1.70
C LYS A 40 -20.73 15.18 -0.58
N LEU A 41 -19.70 14.38 -0.31
CA LEU A 41 -18.75 14.62 0.78
C LEU A 41 -19.45 14.93 2.11
N ASP A 42 -20.59 14.28 2.37
CA ASP A 42 -21.18 14.20 3.72
C ASP A 42 -20.38 13.17 4.55
N PRO A 43 -20.63 13.00 5.86
CA PRO A 43 -19.83 12.08 6.67
C PRO A 43 -19.81 10.64 6.14
N CYS A 44 -20.92 10.16 5.55
CA CYS A 44 -21.00 8.82 4.98
C CYS A 44 -20.09 8.67 3.74
N ASP A 45 -20.19 9.61 2.81
CA ASP A 45 -19.40 9.61 1.56
C ASP A 45 -17.91 9.75 1.88
N CYS A 46 -17.57 10.62 2.84
CA CYS A 46 -16.23 10.81 3.36
C CYS A 46 -15.63 9.53 3.96
N ASN A 47 -16.39 8.84 4.83
CA ASN A 47 -15.96 7.58 5.42
C ASN A 47 -15.73 6.52 4.34
N THR A 48 -16.72 6.31 3.47
CA THR A 48 -16.69 5.33 2.38
C THR A 48 -15.48 5.52 1.47
N LYS A 49 -15.23 6.75 1.02
CA LYS A 49 -14.10 7.08 0.14
C LYS A 49 -12.75 6.94 0.85
N SER A 50 -12.68 7.30 2.13
CA SER A 50 -11.47 7.11 2.93
C SER A 50 -11.12 5.62 3.07
N VAL A 51 -12.12 4.79 3.41
CA VAL A 51 -11.98 3.33 3.49
C VAL A 51 -11.55 2.72 2.16
N ASP A 52 -12.10 3.17 1.02
CA ASP A 52 -11.66 2.67 -0.31
C ASP A 52 -10.18 2.97 -0.57
N LEU A 53 -9.72 4.21 -0.33
CA LEU A 53 -8.31 4.58 -0.47
C LEU A 53 -7.39 3.75 0.45
N MET A 54 -7.80 3.53 1.71
CA MET A 54 -7.06 2.69 2.66
C MET A 54 -7.00 1.24 2.19
N ASN A 55 -8.12 0.64 1.78
CA ASN A 55 -8.18 -0.75 1.33
C ASN A 55 -7.38 -0.98 0.04
N ARG A 56 -7.42 -0.06 -0.93
CA ARG A 56 -6.56 -0.11 -2.12
C ARG A 56 -5.08 -0.09 -1.77
N THR A 57 -4.71 0.73 -0.80
CA THR A 57 -3.33 0.83 -0.33
C THR A 57 -2.89 -0.44 0.40
N ILE A 58 -3.71 -0.96 1.32
CA ILE A 58 -3.46 -2.23 2.03
C ILE A 58 -3.29 -3.37 1.03
N LYS A 59 -4.19 -3.49 0.04
CA LYS A 59 -4.12 -4.53 -0.99
C LYS A 59 -2.82 -4.43 -1.79
N THR A 60 -2.45 -3.22 -2.20
CA THR A 60 -1.19 -2.99 -2.93
C THR A 60 0.00 -3.39 -2.04
N ARG A 61 0.01 -2.97 -0.77
CA ARG A 61 1.09 -3.27 0.16
C ARG A 61 1.26 -4.74 0.47
N LYS A 62 0.17 -5.49 0.63
CA LYS A 62 0.17 -6.94 0.90
C LYS A 62 0.60 -7.78 -0.32
N SER A 63 0.64 -7.21 -1.52
CA SER A 63 1.19 -7.89 -2.71
C SER A 63 2.73 -7.95 -2.75
N PHE A 64 3.40 -7.26 -1.82
CA PHE A 64 4.85 -7.27 -1.65
C PHE A 64 5.22 -7.88 -0.30
N SER A 65 6.36 -8.55 -0.22
CA SER A 65 6.79 -9.27 0.98
C SER A 65 7.10 -8.30 2.12
N ASN A 66 7.70 -7.15 1.81
CA ASN A 66 7.98 -6.09 2.78
C ASN A 66 7.88 -4.69 2.14
N VAL A 67 7.99 -3.64 2.96
CA VAL A 67 7.83 -2.25 2.50
C VAL A 67 9.01 -1.80 1.63
N GLN A 68 10.22 -2.33 1.85
CA GLN A 68 11.39 -2.05 1.01
C GLN A 68 11.18 -2.56 -0.42
N GLU A 69 10.71 -3.80 -0.60
CA GLU A 69 10.39 -4.38 -1.90
C GLU A 69 9.37 -3.52 -2.66
N LEU A 70 8.33 -3.06 -1.96
CA LEU A 70 7.36 -2.13 -2.53
C LEU A 70 7.99 -0.80 -2.93
N LYS A 71 8.81 -0.20 -2.06
CA LYS A 71 9.47 1.11 -2.31
C LYS A 71 10.46 1.03 -3.48
N SER A 72 11.06 -0.13 -3.72
CA SER A 72 11.91 -0.40 -4.88
C SER A 72 11.11 -0.57 -6.18
N ASN A 73 9.81 -0.91 -6.10
CA ASN A 73 8.93 -0.93 -7.27
C ASN A 73 8.40 0.48 -7.58
N GLN A 74 8.94 1.11 -8.62
CA GLN A 74 8.62 2.50 -8.93
C GLN A 74 7.14 2.73 -9.30
N LYS A 75 6.47 1.75 -9.92
CA LYS A 75 5.03 1.84 -10.25
C LYS A 75 4.17 1.82 -8.98
N ALA A 76 4.42 0.85 -8.09
CA ALA A 76 3.70 0.74 -6.82
C ALA A 76 3.97 1.92 -5.90
N LYS A 77 5.24 2.36 -5.79
CA LYS A 77 5.61 3.56 -5.03
C LYS A 77 4.87 4.79 -5.52
N LYS A 78 4.87 5.05 -6.83
CA LYS A 78 4.13 6.18 -7.43
C LYS A 78 2.63 6.08 -7.15
N HIS A 79 2.05 4.88 -7.25
CA HIS A 79 0.63 4.65 -7.00
C HIS A 79 0.22 4.98 -5.56
N ILE A 80 0.91 4.42 -4.57
CA ILE A 80 0.60 4.68 -3.16
C ILE A 80 0.83 6.15 -2.82
N THR A 81 1.87 6.78 -3.39
CA THR A 81 2.10 8.23 -3.22
C THR A 81 0.94 9.05 -3.80
N LYS A 82 0.39 8.64 -4.96
CA LYS A 82 -0.78 9.28 -5.57
C LYS A 82 -2.01 9.13 -4.67
N ILE A 83 -2.29 7.92 -4.18
CA ILE A 83 -3.38 7.65 -3.23
C ILE A 83 -3.24 8.51 -1.98
N ALA A 84 -2.05 8.61 -1.40
CA ALA A 84 -1.83 9.40 -0.18
C ALA A 84 -2.09 10.89 -0.37
N LYS A 85 -1.67 11.47 -1.51
CA LYS A 85 -2.01 12.87 -1.84
C LYS A 85 -3.53 13.08 -1.95
N VAL A 86 -4.22 12.15 -2.59
CA VAL A 86 -5.69 12.21 -2.73
C VAL A 86 -6.38 12.00 -1.39
N TYR A 87 -5.87 11.13 -0.53
CA TYR A 87 -6.39 10.92 0.82
C TYR A 87 -6.33 12.21 1.65
N VAL A 88 -5.20 12.92 1.64
CA VAL A 88 -5.07 14.22 2.33
C VAL A 88 -6.07 15.23 1.77
N LYS A 89 -6.16 15.36 0.45
CA LYS A 89 -7.12 16.28 -0.20
C LYS A 89 -8.57 15.93 0.09
N LEU A 90 -8.92 14.64 0.16
CA LEU A 90 -10.24 14.18 0.58
C LEU A 90 -10.51 14.59 2.04
N ALA A 91 -9.56 14.31 2.94
CA ALA A 91 -9.69 14.63 4.35
C ALA A 91 -9.88 16.13 4.59
N GLU A 92 -9.11 16.97 3.90
CA GLU A 92 -9.25 18.43 3.93
C GLU A 92 -10.67 18.87 3.52
N LYS A 93 -11.13 18.43 2.34
CA LYS A 93 -12.47 18.79 1.85
C LYS A 93 -13.60 18.27 2.73
N CYS A 94 -13.46 17.05 3.24
CA CYS A 94 -14.41 16.47 4.17
C CYS A 94 -14.49 17.28 5.46
N PHE A 95 -13.35 17.71 5.99
CA PHE A 95 -13.28 18.54 7.18
C PHE A 95 -13.89 19.92 6.94
N GLU A 96 -13.53 20.60 5.84
CA GLU A 96 -14.10 21.90 5.45
C GLU A 96 -15.64 21.86 5.38
N LYS A 97 -16.21 20.76 4.87
CA LYS A 97 -17.65 20.65 4.68
C LYS A 97 -18.42 20.24 5.94
N ASN A 98 -17.84 19.38 6.78
CA ASN A 98 -18.57 18.71 7.86
C ASN A 98 -18.10 19.10 9.27
N ALA A 99 -16.89 19.62 9.39
CA ALA A 99 -16.22 19.94 10.65
C ALA A 99 -16.35 18.79 11.67
N THR A 100 -16.92 19.07 12.84
CA THR A 100 -17.04 18.11 13.94
C THR A 100 -17.95 16.92 13.64
N LYS A 101 -18.85 17.01 12.64
CA LYS A 101 -19.78 15.93 12.28
C LYS A 101 -19.07 14.66 11.80
N LEU A 102 -17.83 14.76 11.32
CA LEU A 102 -17.02 13.60 10.95
C LEU A 102 -16.66 12.70 12.14
N PHE A 103 -16.64 13.26 13.35
CA PHE A 103 -16.27 12.53 14.56
C PHE A 103 -17.48 11.97 15.30
N ILE A 104 -18.69 12.18 14.77
CA ILE A 104 -19.93 11.64 15.34
C ILE A 104 -20.21 10.30 14.65
N PRO A 105 -20.15 9.17 15.37
CA PRO A 105 -20.46 7.88 14.78
C PRO A 105 -21.90 7.80 14.29
N SER A 106 -22.10 7.08 13.19
CA SER A 106 -23.42 6.73 12.66
C SER A 106 -23.34 5.41 11.89
N ASP A 107 -24.49 4.90 11.42
CA ASP A 107 -24.57 3.65 10.64
C ASP A 107 -23.63 3.63 9.43
N CYS A 108 -23.35 4.80 8.84
CA CYS A 108 -22.47 4.95 7.68
C CYS A 108 -21.11 5.58 8.01
N ASN A 109 -20.99 6.32 9.11
CA ASN A 109 -19.77 7.00 9.53
C ASN A 109 -19.14 6.26 10.71
N ASN A 110 -18.43 5.19 10.40
CA ASN A 110 -17.75 4.39 11.41
C ASN A 110 -16.34 4.93 11.66
N VAL A 111 -16.20 5.77 12.69
CA VAL A 111 -14.93 6.41 13.08
C VAL A 111 -13.91 5.37 13.56
N LYS A 112 -14.36 4.42 14.40
CA LYS A 112 -13.51 3.35 14.93
C LYS A 112 -12.89 2.50 13.80
N TYR A 113 -13.69 2.17 12.79
CA TYR A 113 -13.19 1.39 11.65
C TYR A 113 -12.14 2.15 10.82
N LEU A 114 -12.27 3.47 10.69
CA LEU A 114 -11.23 4.30 10.05
C LEU A 114 -9.93 4.27 10.86
N GLU A 115 -10.01 4.37 12.18
CA GLU A 115 -8.85 4.30 13.07
C GLU A 115 -8.15 2.93 12.96
N GLU A 116 -8.90 1.83 13.05
CA GLU A 116 -8.38 0.46 12.87
C GLU A 116 -7.66 0.29 11.53
N LYS A 117 -8.21 0.86 10.45
CA LYS A 117 -7.58 0.83 9.12
C LYS A 117 -6.32 1.67 9.05
N GLN A 118 -6.30 2.81 9.73
CA GLN A 118 -5.12 3.67 9.80
C GLN A 118 -3.99 2.99 10.58
N GLU A 119 -4.31 2.30 11.68
CA GLU A 119 -3.36 1.47 12.44
C GLU A 119 -2.84 0.30 11.61
N GLU A 120 -3.70 -0.39 10.85
CA GLU A 120 -3.29 -1.45 9.92
C GLU A 120 -2.26 -0.90 8.93
N LEU A 121 -2.53 0.25 8.30
CA LEU A 121 -1.59 0.90 7.38
C LEU A 121 -0.26 1.27 8.07
N PHE A 122 -0.31 1.80 9.29
CA PHE A 122 0.86 2.16 10.07
C PHE A 122 1.74 0.94 10.36
N SER A 123 1.13 -0.19 10.73
CA SER A 123 1.83 -1.46 10.95
C SER A 123 2.49 -1.99 9.67
N LEU A 124 1.92 -1.68 8.51
CA LEU A 124 2.44 -2.05 7.20
C LEU A 124 3.51 -1.07 6.67
N GLY A 125 3.86 -0.03 7.43
CA GLY A 125 4.89 0.97 7.10
C GLY A 125 4.39 2.13 6.23
N ILE A 126 3.08 2.39 6.22
CA ILE A 126 2.44 3.38 5.35
C ILE A 126 1.65 4.38 6.20
N ARG A 127 1.83 5.68 5.95
CA ARG A 127 1.15 6.79 6.63
C ARG A 127 0.43 7.69 5.61
N LEU A 128 -0.80 7.33 5.23
CA LEU A 128 -1.55 8.07 4.20
C LEU A 128 -1.78 9.54 4.57
N ASN A 129 -1.97 9.84 5.85
CA ASN A 129 -2.14 11.20 6.37
C ASN A 129 -0.90 12.10 6.21
N GLN A 130 0.25 11.56 5.79
CA GLN A 130 1.46 12.34 5.47
C GLN A 130 1.59 12.68 3.98
N GLY A 131 0.60 12.33 3.15
CA GLY A 131 0.54 12.71 1.74
C GLY A 131 1.77 12.25 0.96
N ALA A 132 2.53 13.19 0.38
CA ALA A 132 3.73 12.85 -0.40
C ALA A 132 4.83 12.14 0.42
N LYS A 133 4.84 12.32 1.76
CA LYS A 133 5.79 11.69 2.69
C LYS A 133 5.21 10.40 3.32
N VAL A 134 4.40 9.65 2.56
CA VAL A 134 3.63 8.47 3.01
C VAL A 134 4.44 7.33 3.65
N TRP A 135 5.76 7.30 3.54
CA TRP A 135 6.57 6.17 4.00
C TRP A 135 7.05 6.41 5.43
N LYS A 136 6.83 5.45 6.33
CA LYS A 136 7.50 5.40 7.64
C LYS A 136 8.98 5.02 7.47
#